data_AF-A0A3E3K416-F1
#
_entry.id   AF-A0A3E3K416-F1
#
_cell.length_a   1.000
_cell.length_b   1.000
_cell.length_c   1.000
_cell.angle_alpha   90.00
_cell.angle_beta   90.00
_cell.angle_gamma   90.00
#
_symmetry.space_group_name_H-M   'P 1'
#
loop_
_entity.id
_entity.type
_entity.pdbx_description
1 polymer ?
#
loop_
_entity_poly.entity_id
_entity_poly.type
_entity_poly.pdbx_seq_one_letter_code
_entity_poly.pdbx_strand_id
1 'polypeptide(L)' 'MRLRKIWAEGTFAVLKRGHKLNKIQKRGLQKAIEECLLSATALNLKRLVKAV' A
#
# COMPACT_ATOMS: atom_id res chain seq x y z
N MET A 1 -11.51 8.49 -12.91
CA MET A 1 -11.14 7.22 -12.23
C MET A 1 -9.70 6.75 -12.51
N ARG A 2 -9.12 6.96 -13.70
CA ARG A 2 -7.76 6.49 -14.08
C ARG A 2 -6.62 6.97 -13.15
N LEU A 3 -6.62 8.26 -12.79
CA LEU A 3 -5.64 8.84 -11.88
C LEU A 3 -5.64 8.16 -10.50
N ARG A 4 -6.81 7.76 -9.99
CA ARG A 4 -6.95 7.11 -8.68
C ARG A 4 -6.29 5.73 -8.65
N LYS A 5 -6.40 4.96 -9.74
CA LYS A 5 -5.70 3.67 -9.90
C LYS A 5 -4.18 3.86 -9.92
N ILE A 6 -3.69 4.82 -10.71
CA ILE A 6 -2.25 5.14 -10.81
C ILE A 6 -1.69 5.52 -9.43
N TRP A 7 -2.41 6.32 -8.66
CA TRP A 7 -1.99 6.73 -7.33
C TRP A 7 -2.01 5.59 -6.31
N ALA A 8 -3.00 4.70 -6.39
CA ALA A 8 -3.06 3.51 -5.55
C ALA A 8 -1.89 2.54 -5.84
N GLU A 9 -1.62 2.29 -7.12
CA GLU A 9 -0.49 1.45 -7.57
C GLU A 9 0.86 2.04 -7.18
N GLY A 10 1.05 3.36 -7.36
CA GLY A 10 2.26 4.06 -6.93
C GLY A 10 2.47 4.02 -5.41
N THR A 11 1.40 4.19 -4.64
CA THR A 11 1.44 4.07 -3.17
C THR A 11 1.84 2.66 -2.75
N PHE A 12 1.26 1.64 -3.39
CA PHE A 12 1.60 0.25 -3.13
C PHE A 12 3.07 -0.07 -3.48
N ALA A 13 3.57 0.44 -4.60
CA ALA A 13 4.98 0.26 -5.00
C ALA A 13 5.97 0.91 -4.01
N VAL A 14 5.64 2.10 -3.50
CA VAL A 14 6.44 2.78 -2.47
C VAL A 14 6.44 2.00 -1.16
N LEU A 15 5.28 1.53 -0.71
CA LEU A 15 5.16 0.71 0.51
C LEU A 15 5.89 -0.63 0.34
N LYS A 16 5.73 -1.31 -0.79
CA LYS A 16 6.44 -2.56 -1.12
C LYS A 16 7.97 -2.38 -1.05
N ARG A 17 8.49 -1.24 -1.47
CA ARG A 17 9.92 -0.89 -1.37
C ARG A 17 10.33 -0.59 0.08
N GLY A 18 9.54 0.19 0.82
CA GLY A 18 9.79 0.52 2.22
C GLY A 18 9.79 -0.70 3.14
N HIS A 19 8.91 -1.67 2.88
CA HIS A 19 8.80 -2.90 3.67
C HIS A 19 9.74 -4.02 3.22
N LYS A 20 10.65 -3.78 2.25
CA LYS A 20 11.60 -4.79 1.72
C LYS A 20 10.92 -6.12 1.36
N LEU A 21 9.69 -6.11 0.83
CA LEU A 21 8.91 -7.34 0.55
C LEU A 21 9.69 -8.35 -0.31
N ASN A 22 10.58 -7.85 -1.17
CA ASN A 22 11.44 -8.66 -2.04
C ASN A 22 12.45 -9.54 -1.27
N LYS A 23 12.72 -9.24 0.01
CA LYS A 23 13.64 -9.99 0.90
C LYS A 23 12.91 -10.85 1.92
N ILE A 24 11.58 -10.79 1.97
CA ILE A 24 10.77 -11.50 2.95
C ILE A 24 10.47 -12.90 2.43
N GLN A 25 10.74 -13.93 3.25
CA GLN A 25 10.44 -15.32 2.90
C GLN A 25 8.93 -15.62 2.93
N LYS A 26 8.49 -16.66 2.21
CA LYS A 26 7.07 -16.97 1.88
C LYS A 26 6.06 -16.70 3.01
N ARG A 27 6.33 -17.13 4.26
CA ARG A 27 5.41 -16.94 5.40
C ARG A 27 5.30 -15.48 5.86
N GLY A 28 6.40 -14.73 5.82
CA GLY A 28 6.40 -13.30 6.11
C GLY A 28 5.78 -12.48 4.97
N LEU A 29 5.80 -12.99 3.74
CA LEU A 29 5.31 -12.27 2.56
C LEU A 29 3.81 -12.02 2.67
N GLN A 30 3.04 -13.02 3.10
CA GLN A 30 1.59 -12.91 3.33
C GLN A 30 1.27 -11.79 4.33
N LYS A 31 1.92 -11.82 5.50
CA LYS A 31 1.74 -10.84 6.56
C LYS A 31 2.14 -9.43 6.12
N ALA A 32 3.24 -9.31 5.39
CA ALA A 32 3.72 -8.03 4.90
C ALA A 32 2.89 -7.49 3.73
N ILE A 33 2.22 -8.35 2.94
CA ILE A 33 1.20 -7.95 1.97
C ILE A 33 -0.03 -7.40 2.69
N GLU A 34 -0.52 -8.09 3.73
CA GLU A 34 -1.66 -7.62 4.53
C GLU A 34 -1.36 -6.26 5.18
N GLU A 35 -0.20 -6.11 5.82
CA GLU A 35 0.23 -4.83 6.42
C GLU A 35 0.35 -3.71 5.37
N CYS A 36 0.86 -4.01 4.17
CA CYS A 36 0.97 -3.05 3.07
C CYS A 36 -0.42 -2.62 2.55
N LEU A 37 -1.35 -3.56 2.36
CA LEU A 37 -2.71 -3.29 1.94
C LEU A 37 -3.48 -2.47 2.98
N LEU A 38 -3.34 -2.79 4.27
CA LEU A 38 -3.93 -2.03 5.36
C LEU A 38 -3.36 -0.60 5.42
N SER A 39 -2.04 -0.45 5.27
CA SER A 39 -1.38 0.86 5.24
C SER A 39 -1.82 1.72 4.07
N ALA A 40 -1.95 1.13 2.86
CA ALA A 40 -2.46 1.82 1.69
C ALA A 40 -3.93 2.24 1.89
N THR A 41 -4.75 1.38 2.51
CA THR A 41 -6.15 1.66 2.81
C THR A 41 -6.28 2.80 3.81
N ALA A 42 -5.52 2.78 4.91
CA ALA A 42 -5.50 3.84 5.91
C ALA A 42 -5.08 5.20 5.30
N LEU A 43 -4.06 5.20 4.43
CA LEU A 43 -3.65 6.41 3.73
C LEU A 43 -4.73 6.94 2.78
N ASN A 44 -5.40 6.04 2.04
CA ASN A 44 -6.47 6.40 1.14
C ASN A 44 -7.68 6.97 1.89
N LEU A 45 -8.04 6.39 3.06
CA LEU A 45 -9.08 6.93 3.93
C LEU A 45 -8.72 8.32 4.48
N LYS A 46 -7.49 8.50 4.96
CA LYS A 46 -6.99 9.82 5.42
C LYS A 46 -7.06 10.88 4.32
N ARG A 47 -6.72 10.50 3.08
CA ARG A 47 -6.84 11.39 1.90
C ARG A 47 -8.29 11.70 1.55
N LEU A 48 -9.19 10.73 1.67
CA LEU A 48 -10.61 10.93 1.40
C LEU A 48 -11.22 11.92 2.39
N VAL A 49 -10.93 11.77 3.68
CA VAL A 49 -11.38 12.70 4.73
C VAL A 49 -10.83 14.11 4.51
N LYS A 50 -9.57 14.25 4.06
CA LYS A 50 -8.96 15.56 3.76
C LYS A 50 -9.46 16.21 2.46
N ALA A 51 -10.10 15.44 1.58
CA ALA A 51 -10.57 15.93 0.28
C ALA A 51 -12.03 16.41 0.33
N VAL A 52 -12.68 16.29 1.48
CA VAL A 52 -13.96 16.92 1.85
C VAL A 52 -13.63 18.16 2.66
#